data_AF-A0A8S3K4K1-F1
#
_entry.id   AF-A0A8S3K4K1-F1
#
_cell.length_a   1.000
_cell.length_b   1.000
_cell.length_c   1.000
_cell.angle_alpha   90.00
_cell.angle_beta   90.00
_cell.angle_gamma   90.00
#
_symmetry.space_group_name_H-M   'P 1'
#
loop_
_entity.id
_entity.type
_entity.pdbx_description
1 polymer ?
#
loop_
_entity_poly.entity_id
_entity_poly.type
_entity_poly.pdbx_seq_one_letter_code
_entity_poly.pdbx_strand_id
1 'polypeptide(L)'
;MNIRENTLVTLANIASLLIFDTYDSNLINELINGLLYWSTCYSDETIEQLQSSHISAQQLSIEILTKLSVHDMNMDFILATPSFNCIISLVHILIDWLNVSNANSIASDSYTNIYRSQTYIQREFSIVLLNA
;
A
#
# COMPACT_ATOMS: atom_id res chain seq x y z
N MET A 1 3.91 -8.08 -22.07
CA MET A 1 4.72 -7.24 -21.18
C MET A 1 3.76 -6.26 -20.52
N ASN A 2 3.49 -6.45 -19.24
CA ASN A 2 2.44 -5.70 -18.54
C ASN A 2 3.04 -4.42 -17.96
N ILE A 3 2.84 -3.29 -18.63
CA ILE A 3 3.47 -2.00 -18.27
C ILE A 3 3.09 -1.62 -16.83
N ARG A 4 1.81 -1.81 -16.45
CA ARG A 4 1.29 -1.54 -15.10
C ARG A 4 2.06 -2.29 -14.01
N GLU A 5 2.26 -3.59 -14.21
CA GLU A 5 3.00 -4.46 -13.28
C GLU A 5 4.42 -3.96 -13.07
N ASN A 6 5.13 -3.77 -14.18
CA ASN A 6 6.52 -3.33 -14.14
C ASN A 6 6.65 -1.94 -13.49
N THR A 7 5.71 -1.04 -13.74
CA THR A 7 5.71 0.29 -13.11
C THR A 7 5.48 0.20 -11.61
N LEU A 8 4.52 -0.60 -11.14
CA LEU A 8 4.24 -0.74 -9.71
C LEU A 8 5.39 -1.42 -8.97
N VAL A 9 5.96 -2.49 -9.53
CA VAL A 9 7.13 -3.17 -8.94
C VAL A 9 8.35 -2.23 -8.89
N THR A 10 8.59 -1.48 -9.97
CA THR A 10 9.70 -0.51 -10.00
C THR A 10 9.48 0.60 -8.97
N LEU A 11 8.25 1.14 -8.89
CA LEU A 11 7.90 2.18 -7.94
C LEU A 11 8.02 1.69 -6.49
N ALA A 12 7.56 0.48 -6.19
CA ALA A 12 7.72 -0.14 -4.87
C ALA A 12 9.19 -0.26 -4.45
N ASN A 13 10.09 -0.52 -5.39
CA ASN A 13 11.52 -0.62 -5.12
C ASN A 13 12.18 0.74 -4.82
N ILE A 14 11.71 1.82 -5.45
CA ILE A 14 12.29 3.17 -5.26
C ILE A 14 11.54 4.03 -4.24
N ALA A 15 10.33 3.62 -3.80
CA ALA A 15 9.44 4.44 -2.97
C ALA A 15 10.08 4.95 -1.68
N SER A 16 10.96 4.17 -1.04
CA SER A 16 11.64 4.59 0.20
C SER A 16 12.64 5.73 0.01
N LEU A 17 13.09 5.96 -1.23
CA LEU A 17 14.03 7.03 -1.60
C LEU A 17 13.32 8.26 -2.17
N LEU A 18 12.01 8.20 -2.39
CA LEU A 18 11.25 9.30 -2.96
C LEU A 18 10.88 10.33 -1.89
N ILE A 19 11.27 11.58 -2.13
CA ILE A 19 10.93 12.74 -1.30
C ILE A 19 10.17 13.73 -2.18
N PHE A 20 8.89 13.96 -1.86
CA PHE A 20 7.96 14.72 -2.70
C PHE A 20 8.23 16.23 -2.72
N ASP A 21 8.94 16.78 -1.73
CA ASP A 21 9.26 18.21 -1.65
C ASP A 21 9.98 18.79 -2.90
N THR A 22 10.61 17.92 -3.70
CA THR A 22 11.37 18.31 -4.90
C THR A 22 10.57 18.27 -6.22
N TYR A 23 9.32 17.82 -6.20
CA TYR A 23 8.49 17.59 -7.39
C TYR A 23 7.29 18.55 -7.45
N ASP A 24 6.69 18.69 -8.64
CA ASP A 24 5.48 19.50 -8.80
C ASP A 24 4.28 18.87 -8.07
N SER A 25 3.49 19.71 -7.41
CA SER A 25 2.36 19.28 -6.58
C SER A 25 1.28 18.58 -7.39
N ASN A 26 1.08 18.95 -8.66
CA ASN A 26 0.13 18.28 -9.55
C ASN A 26 0.55 16.83 -9.83
N LEU A 27 1.83 16.61 -10.11
CA LEU A 27 2.37 15.27 -10.38
C LEU A 27 2.25 14.38 -9.14
N ILE A 28 2.59 14.91 -7.97
CA ILE A 28 2.48 14.20 -6.69
C ILE A 28 1.02 13.83 -6.43
N ASN A 29 0.09 14.77 -6.61
CA ASN A 29 -1.33 14.52 -6.42
C ASN A 29 -1.86 13.44 -7.39
N GLU A 30 -1.49 13.47 -8.66
CA GLU A 30 -1.88 12.42 -9.61
C GLU A 30 -1.33 11.04 -9.22
N LEU A 31 -0.07 10.99 -8.78
CA LEU A 31 0.58 9.76 -8.33
C LEU A 31 -0.12 9.19 -7.09
N ILE A 32 -0.33 10.02 -6.06
CA ILE A 32 -0.98 9.60 -4.81
C ILE A 32 -2.42 9.18 -5.07
N ASN A 33 -3.19 9.96 -5.86
CA ASN A 33 -4.56 9.60 -6.22
C ASN A 33 -4.63 8.26 -6.96
N GLY A 34 -3.69 8.01 -7.87
CA GLY A 34 -3.57 6.72 -8.55
C GLY A 34 -3.33 5.57 -7.56
N LEU A 35 -2.34 5.72 -6.67
CA LEU A 35 -2.02 4.70 -5.67
C LEU A 35 -3.17 4.45 -4.69
N LEU A 36 -3.86 5.51 -4.24
CA LEU A 36 -5.04 5.41 -3.38
C LEU A 36 -6.18 4.67 -4.08
N TYR A 37 -6.43 4.98 -5.35
CA TYR A 37 -7.42 4.26 -6.15
C TYR A 37 -7.09 2.76 -6.24
N TRP A 38 -5.86 2.40 -6.60
CA TRP A 38 -5.46 0.99 -6.71
C TRP A 38 -5.47 0.25 -5.37
N SER A 39 -5.23 0.94 -4.26
CA SER A 39 -5.29 0.35 -2.91
C SER A 39 -6.71 0.09 -2.40
N THR A 40 -7.69 0.91 -2.83
CA THR A 40 -9.09 0.86 -2.36
C THR A 40 -10.04 0.18 -3.33
N CYS A 41 -9.63 0.00 -4.59
CA CYS A 41 -10.47 -0.63 -5.60
C CYS A 41 -10.63 -2.14 -5.33
N TYR A 42 -11.89 -2.58 -5.20
CA TYR A 42 -12.29 -4.00 -5.16
C TYR A 42 -12.72 -4.47 -6.55
N SER A 43 -11.83 -4.37 -7.53
CA SER A 43 -12.06 -4.94 -8.86
C SER A 43 -11.35 -6.28 -8.98
N ASP A 44 -11.84 -7.17 -9.83
CA ASP A 44 -11.15 -8.43 -10.11
C ASP A 44 -9.71 -8.17 -10.57
N GLU A 45 -9.46 -7.09 -11.33
CA GLU A 45 -8.11 -6.72 -11.79
C GLU A 45 -7.14 -6.21 -10.70
N THR A 46 -7.65 -5.69 -9.58
CA THR A 46 -6.82 -5.18 -8.48
C THR A 46 -6.47 -6.27 -7.47
N ILE A 47 -7.37 -7.25 -7.34
CA ILE A 47 -7.27 -8.39 -6.42
C ILE A 47 -6.54 -9.56 -7.10
N GLU A 48 -6.65 -9.69 -8.43
CA GLU A 48 -5.97 -10.73 -9.20
C GLU A 48 -4.45 -10.65 -9.02
N GLN A 49 -3.85 -11.81 -8.79
CA GLN A 49 -2.40 -11.95 -8.68
C GLN A 49 -1.78 -11.61 -10.03
N LEU A 50 -0.77 -10.74 -10.01
CA LEU A 50 -0.12 -10.37 -11.26
C LEU A 50 0.66 -11.58 -11.81
N GLN A 51 0.77 -11.66 -13.13
CA GLN A 51 1.25 -12.88 -13.79
C GLN A 51 2.74 -13.14 -13.54
N SER A 52 3.54 -12.10 -13.26
CA SER A 52 4.98 -12.25 -12.99
C SER A 52 5.35 -12.17 -11.51
N SER A 53 4.52 -11.50 -10.70
CA SER A 53 4.65 -11.46 -9.24
C SER A 53 3.40 -12.04 -8.57
N HIS A 54 3.54 -12.99 -7.65
CA HIS A 54 2.45 -13.54 -6.80
C HIS A 54 1.74 -12.49 -5.89
N ILE A 55 1.97 -11.20 -6.13
CA ILE A 55 1.53 -10.05 -5.37
C ILE A 55 0.50 -9.31 -6.24
N SER A 56 -0.60 -8.88 -5.64
CA SER A 56 -1.66 -8.14 -6.35
C SER A 56 -1.30 -6.65 -6.52
N ALA A 57 -1.95 -5.96 -7.47
CA ALA A 57 -1.72 -4.54 -7.70
C ALA A 57 -2.11 -3.72 -6.48
N GLN A 58 -3.15 -4.16 -5.76
CA GLN A 58 -3.57 -3.59 -4.49
C GLN A 58 -2.45 -3.68 -3.44
N GLN A 59 -1.82 -4.84 -3.30
CA GLN A 59 -0.74 -5.05 -2.33
C GLN A 59 0.49 -4.21 -2.64
N LEU A 60 0.91 -4.12 -3.91
CA LEU A 60 2.00 -3.24 -4.33
C LEU A 60 1.68 -1.77 -4.06
N SER A 61 0.44 -1.34 -4.30
CA SER A 61 0.03 0.04 -4.05
C SER A 61 0.06 0.39 -2.55
N ILE A 62 -0.37 -0.54 -1.70
CA ILE A 62 -0.27 -0.39 -0.24
C ILE A 62 1.20 -0.35 0.20
N GLU A 63 2.05 -1.22 -0.34
CA GLU A 63 3.50 -1.21 -0.03
C GLU A 63 4.18 0.10 -0.43
N ILE A 64 3.84 0.65 -1.60
CA ILE A 64 4.35 1.94 -2.06
C ILE A 64 3.92 3.05 -1.10
N LEU A 65 2.62 3.13 -0.77
CA LEU A 65 2.09 4.12 0.16
C LEU A 65 2.76 4.01 1.54
N THR A 66 2.99 2.78 2.00
CA THR A 66 3.70 2.50 3.25
C THR A 66 5.12 3.05 3.25
N LYS A 67 5.87 2.79 2.18
CA LYS A 67 7.26 3.25 2.07
C LYS A 67 7.33 4.77 1.95
N LEU A 68 6.35 5.39 1.29
CA LEU A 68 6.26 6.84 1.18
C LEU A 68 5.94 7.50 2.52
N SER A 69 5.01 6.93 3.30
CA SER A 69 4.57 7.50 4.58
C SER A 69 5.62 7.45 5.69
N VAL A 70 6.75 6.78 5.48
CA VAL A 70 7.90 6.84 6.41
C VAL A 70 8.49 8.25 6.49
N HIS A 71 8.31 9.06 5.43
CA HIS A 71 8.74 10.46 5.43
C HIS A 71 7.55 11.37 5.76
N ASP A 72 7.67 12.16 6.84
CA ASP A 72 6.60 13.05 7.34
C ASP A 72 6.06 13.99 6.23
N MET A 73 6.96 14.57 5.44
CA MET A 73 6.56 15.45 4.32
C MET A 73 5.69 14.73 3.30
N ASN A 74 6.01 13.47 2.97
CA ASN A 74 5.21 12.69 2.02
C ASN A 74 3.86 12.32 2.63
N MET A 75 3.82 12.07 3.95
CA MET A 75 2.58 11.83 4.68
C MET A 75 1.66 13.05 4.61
N ASP A 76 2.19 14.26 4.78
CA ASP A 76 1.41 15.49 4.64
C ASP A 76 0.75 15.61 3.26
N PHE A 77 1.47 15.25 2.18
CA PHE A 77 0.89 15.20 0.83
C PHE A 77 -0.20 14.13 0.69
N ILE A 78 0.01 12.95 1.29
CA ILE A 78 -1.00 11.87 1.29
C ILE A 78 -2.27 12.32 2.01
N LEU A 79 -2.14 12.99 3.17
CA LEU A 79 -3.26 13.49 3.96
C LEU A 79 -3.93 14.73 3.35
N ALA A 80 -3.18 15.55 2.62
CA ALA A 80 -3.71 16.71 1.89
C ALA A 80 -4.52 16.33 0.64
N THR A 81 -4.48 15.07 0.23
CA THR A 81 -5.23 14.58 -0.93
C THR A 81 -6.74 14.65 -0.64
N PRO A 82 -7.57 15.24 -1.53
CA PRO A 82 -8.96 15.59 -1.22
C PRO A 82 -9.92 14.40 -1.00
N SER A 83 -9.48 13.17 -1.25
CA SER A 83 -10.31 11.97 -1.09
C SER A 83 -10.23 11.38 0.32
N PHE A 84 -10.77 12.09 1.31
CA PHE A 84 -10.86 11.61 2.70
C PHE A 84 -11.51 10.22 2.82
N ASN A 85 -12.53 9.95 2.00
CA ASN A 85 -13.20 8.64 1.96
C ASN A 85 -12.26 7.50 1.54
N CYS A 86 -11.31 7.75 0.64
CA CYS A 86 -10.34 6.73 0.21
C CYS A 86 -9.37 6.38 1.35
N ILE A 87 -8.96 7.37 2.16
CA ILE A 87 -8.11 7.14 3.33
C ILE A 87 -8.86 6.29 4.36
N ILE A 88 -10.13 6.59 4.63
CA ILE A 88 -10.97 5.78 5.53
C ILE A 88 -11.11 4.34 5.01
N SER A 89 -11.42 4.16 3.72
CA SER A 89 -11.52 2.83 3.12
C SER A 89 -10.22 2.05 3.21
N LEU A 90 -9.08 2.72 3.01
CA LEU A 90 -7.76 2.13 3.18
C LEU A 90 -7.53 1.68 4.63
N VAL A 91 -7.87 2.51 5.62
CA VAL A 91 -7.76 2.16 7.04
C VAL A 91 -8.64 0.95 7.38
N HIS A 92 -9.86 0.87 6.85
CA HIS A 92 -10.72 -0.31 7.02
C HIS A 92 -10.10 -1.58 6.44
N ILE A 93 -9.55 -1.52 5.23
CA ILE A 93 -8.84 -2.66 4.60
C ILE A 93 -7.67 -3.11 5.49
N LEU A 94 -6.90 -2.17 6.03
CA LEU A 94 -5.79 -2.47 6.92
C LEU A 94 -6.24 -3.11 8.25
N ILE A 95 -7.34 -2.63 8.83
CA ILE A 95 -7.92 -3.21 10.05
C ILE A 95 -8.38 -4.64 9.78
N ASP A 96 -9.06 -4.87 8.66
CA ASP A 96 -9.50 -6.21 8.26
C ASP A 96 -8.30 -7.16 8.08
N TRP A 97 -7.22 -6.67 7.47
CA TRP A 97 -5.98 -7.44 7.30
C TRP A 97 -5.28 -7.74 8.63
N LEU A 98 -5.25 -6.79 9.56
CA LEU A 98 -4.74 -7.01 10.92
C LEU A 98 -5.56 -8.07 11.65
N ASN A 99 -6.89 -8.01 11.56
CA ASN A 99 -7.78 -8.98 12.19
C ASN A 99 -7.59 -10.39 11.62
N VAL A 100 -7.44 -10.51 10.30
CA VAL A 100 -7.11 -11.79 9.63
C VAL A 100 -5.75 -12.30 10.07
N SER A 101 -4.73 -11.43 10.18
CA SER A 101 -3.40 -11.83 10.65
C SER A 101 -3.40 -12.32 12.11
N ASN A 102 -4.18 -11.65 12.98
CA ASN A 102 -4.34 -12.06 14.37
C ASN A 102 -5.02 -13.42 14.47
N ALA A 103 -6.08 -13.67 13.69
CA ALA A 103 -6.74 -14.97 13.61
C ALA A 103 -5.79 -16.07 13.12
N ASN A 104 -4.96 -15.78 12.11
CA ASN A 104 -3.98 -16.72 11.57
C ASN A 104 -2.81 -17.00 12.52
N SER A 105 -2.47 -16.08 13.42
CA SER A 105 -1.44 -16.32 14.45
C SER A 105 -1.89 -17.31 15.54
N ILE A 106 -3.20 -17.42 15.76
CA ILE A 106 -3.82 -18.38 16.69
C ILE A 106 -3.94 -19.77 16.04
N ALA A 107 -3.96 -19.83 14.69
CA ALA A 107 -4.12 -21.04 13.91
C ALA A 107 -2.81 -21.49 13.21
N SER A 108 -1.98 -22.25 13.93
CA SER A 108 -1.02 -23.25 13.40
C SER A 108 0.20 -22.84 12.53
N ASP A 109 1.32 -22.64 13.22
CA ASP A 109 2.70 -23.18 13.09
C ASP A 109 3.29 -23.87 11.82
N SER A 110 2.64 -24.08 10.67
CA SER A 110 3.29 -24.94 9.64
C SER A 110 3.33 -24.47 8.19
N TYR A 111 2.62 -23.41 7.78
CA TYR A 111 2.62 -22.97 6.37
C TYR A 111 2.67 -21.44 6.14
N THR A 112 2.96 -20.65 7.18
CA THR A 112 2.67 -19.20 7.17
C THR A 112 3.79 -18.30 6.64
N ASN A 113 4.99 -18.80 6.31
CA ASN A 113 6.15 -17.94 6.04
C ASN A 113 6.00 -17.00 4.83
N ILE A 114 5.19 -17.34 3.83
CA ILE A 114 4.97 -16.48 2.65
C ILE A 114 3.97 -15.37 2.97
N TYR A 115 2.91 -15.68 3.73
CA TYR A 115 1.93 -14.68 4.17
C TYR A 115 2.47 -13.75 5.28
N ARG A 116 3.45 -14.22 6.06
CA ARG A 116 4.02 -13.50 7.21
C ARG A 116 4.84 -12.27 6.80
N SER A 117 5.60 -12.37 5.69
CA SER A 117 6.32 -11.24 5.11
C SER A 117 5.37 -10.14 4.61
N GLN A 118 4.24 -10.54 4.03
CA GLN A 118 3.19 -9.62 3.53
C GLN A 118 2.50 -8.86 4.67
N THR A 119 2.23 -9.53 5.80
CA THR A 119 1.60 -8.89 6.98
C THR A 119 2.49 -7.89 7.69
N TYR A 120 3.82 -7.96 7.52
CA TYR A 120 4.75 -7.08 8.21
C TYR A 120 4.70 -5.65 7.65
N ILE A 121 4.76 -5.49 6.33
CA ILE A 121 4.71 -4.18 5.66
C ILE A 121 3.36 -3.50 5.93
N GLN A 122 2.28 -4.25 5.85
CA GLN A 122 0.92 -3.76 6.11
C GLN A 122 0.73 -3.33 7.57
N ARG A 123 1.39 -4.03 8.51
CA ARG A 123 1.40 -3.67 9.93
C ARG A 123 2.19 -2.40 10.20
N GLU A 124 3.37 -2.25 9.61
CA GLU A 124 4.18 -1.03 9.74
C GLU A 124 3.41 0.20 9.24
N PHE A 125 2.67 0.07 8.13
CA PHE A 125 1.83 1.17 7.64
C PHE A 125 0.68 1.55 8.58
N SER A 126 -0.03 0.55 9.12
CA SER A 126 -1.09 0.78 10.09
C SER A 126 -0.56 1.46 11.35
N ILE A 127 0.65 1.10 11.81
CA ILE A 127 1.30 1.73 12.97
C ILE A 127 1.67 3.19 12.65
N VAL A 128 2.21 3.44 11.46
CA VAL A 128 2.56 4.80 11.00
C VAL A 128 1.32 5.69 10.90
N LEU A 129 0.20 5.18 10.38
CA LEU A 129 -1.06 5.93 10.28
C LEU A 129 -1.80 6.10 11.62
N LEU A 130 -1.68 5.17 12.57
CA LEU A 130 -2.31 5.32 13.89
C LEU A 130 -1.56 6.28 14.82
N ASN A 131 -0.27 6.51 14.55
CA ASN A 131 0.61 7.35 15.37
C ASN A 131 0.86 8.76 14.80
N ALA A 132 0.37 9.02 13.58
CA ALA A 132 0.34 10.35 12.96
C ALA A 132 -0.87 11.16 13.46
#